data_AF-A0A5C8PX45-F1
#
_entry.id   AF-A0A5C8PX45-F1
#
_cell.length_a   1.000
_cell.length_b   1.000
_cell.length_c   1.000
_cell.angle_alpha   90.00
_cell.angle_beta   90.00
_cell.angle_gamma   90.00
#
_symmetry.space_group_name_H-M   'P 1'
#
loop_
_entity.id
_entity.type
_entity.pdbx_description
1 polymer ?
#
loop_
_entity_poly.entity_id
_entity_poly.type
_entity_poly.pdbx_seq_one_letter_code
_entity_poly.pdbx_strand_id
1 'polypeptide(L)' 'ELLCARLDAAGVRARRIEVDYASHHAQVEAVEKRLRSELAGVVDLGGQGPKLVSTVTGLEAEPGALEAGYWYRNLREPV' A
#
# COMPACT_ATOMS: atom_id res chain seq x y z
N GLU A 1 20.85 -4.59 3.64
CA GLU A 1 21.65 -5.38 4.60
C GLU A 1 22.31 -4.52 5.67
N LEU A 2 22.91 -3.38 5.31
CA LEU A 2 23.52 -2.45 6.28
C LEU A 2 22.59 -2.04 7.44
N LEU A 3 21.29 -1.81 7.20
CA LEU A 3 20.37 -1.41 8.26
C LEU A 3 20.11 -2.53 9.29
N CYS A 4 19.83 -3.76 8.84
CA CYS A 4 19.62 -4.87 9.77
C CYS A 4 20.86 -5.12 10.63
N ALA A 5 22.04 -5.20 10.00
CA ALA A 5 23.30 -5.38 10.73
C ALA A 5 23.57 -4.26 11.74
N ARG A 6 23.26 -3.00 11.39
CA ARG A 6 23.37 -1.86 12.32
C ARG A 6 22.40 -1.97 13.50
N LEU A 7 21.16 -2.41 13.25
CA LEU A 7 20.15 -2.58 14.30
C LEU A 7 20.51 -3.74 15.23
N ASP A 8 20.99 -4.86 14.68
CA ASP A 8 21.44 -6.01 15.45
C ASP A 8 22.64 -5.64 16.35
N ALA A 9 23.60 -4.88 15.83
CA ALA A 9 24.72 -4.36 16.63
C ALA A 9 24.26 -3.40 17.76
N ALA A 10 23.11 -2.77 17.61
CA ALA A 10 22.47 -1.93 18.63
C ALA A 10 21.55 -2.73 19.57
N GLY A 11 21.49 -4.07 19.45
CA GLY A 11 20.59 -4.92 20.25
C GLY A 11 19.12 -4.85 19.84
N VAL A 12 18.81 -4.23 18.70
CA VAL A 12 17.45 -4.13 18.15
C VAL A 12 17.24 -5.25 17.15
N ARG A 13 16.27 -6.14 17.42
CA ARG A 13 15.93 -7.24 16.50
C ARG A 13 15.45 -6.68 15.17
N ALA A 14 16.17 -6.96 14.09
CA ALA A 14 15.74 -6.68 12.73
C ALA A 14 15.83 -7.94 11.86
N ARG A 15 15.00 -8.01 10.80
CA ARG A 15 15.12 -9.08 9.80
C ARG A 15 14.79 -8.56 8.42
N ARG A 16 15.44 -9.12 7.40
CA ARG A 16 15.02 -8.94 6.02
C ARG A 16 13.71 -9.71 5.79
N ILE A 17 12.82 -9.12 5.00
CA ILE A 17 11.61 -9.79 4.53
C ILE A 17 11.94 -10.39 3.15
N GLU A 18 11.68 -11.67 2.98
CA GLU A 18 11.83 -12.38 1.70
C GLU A 18 10.68 -11.98 0.77
N VAL A 19 10.86 -10.89 0.04
CA VAL A 19 9.92 -10.36 -0.95
C VAL A 19 10.70 -9.77 -2.12
N ASP A 20 10.14 -9.89 -3.32
CA ASP A 20 10.82 -9.56 -4.57
C ASP A 20 10.82 -8.07 -4.90
N TYR A 21 10.03 -7.27 -4.17
CA TYR A 21 9.91 -5.83 -4.39
C TYR A 21 9.57 -5.08 -3.09
N ALA A 22 9.88 -3.78 -3.05
CA ALA A 22 9.58 -2.92 -1.93
C ALA A 22 8.21 -2.23 -2.14
N SER A 23 7.12 -2.86 -1.68
CA SER A 23 5.83 -2.17 -1.54
C SER A 23 5.93 -1.03 -0.52
N HIS A 24 4.99 -0.07 -0.59
CA HIS A 24 4.93 1.09 0.31
C HIS A 24 6.17 1.99 0.26
N HIS A 25 6.89 1.96 -0.86
CA HIS A 25 8.12 2.70 -1.09
C HIS A 25 8.08 3.42 -2.44
N ALA A 26 8.87 4.48 -2.61
CA ALA A 26 8.99 5.24 -3.86
C ALA A 26 9.36 4.38 -5.09
N GLN A 27 9.88 3.17 -4.88
CA GLN A 27 10.21 2.26 -5.99
C GLN A 27 8.98 1.83 -6.81
N VAL A 28 7.79 1.86 -6.21
CA VAL A 28 6.54 1.52 -6.91
C VAL A 28 6.02 2.65 -7.81
N GLU A 29 6.60 3.85 -7.75
CA GLU A 29 6.20 4.97 -8.62
C GLU A 29 6.41 4.65 -10.11
N ALA A 30 7.38 3.78 -10.43
CA ALA A 30 7.63 3.30 -11.78
C ALA A 30 6.42 2.59 -12.43
N VAL A 31 5.50 2.04 -11.63
CA VAL A 31 4.31 1.34 -12.13
C VAL A 31 3.01 2.15 -12.02
N GLU A 32 3.05 3.37 -11.46
CA GLU A 32 1.85 4.17 -11.18
C GLU A 32 0.94 4.31 -12.41
N LYS A 33 1.50 4.81 -13.50
CA LYS A 33 0.74 5.09 -14.73
C LYS A 33 0.09 3.82 -15.28
N ARG A 34 0.84 2.72 -15.30
CA ARG A 34 0.35 1.43 -15.80
C ARG A 34 -0.78 0.91 -14.91
N LEU A 35 -0.57 0.90 -13.60
CA LEU A 35 -1.55 0.40 -12.64
C LEU A 35 -2.86 1.18 -12.72
N ARG A 36 -2.78 2.53 -12.74
CA ARG A 36 -3.98 3.38 -12.89
C ARG A 36 -4.72 3.11 -14.19
N SER A 37 -4.00 2.90 -15.29
CA SER A 37 -4.59 2.60 -16.59
C SER A 37 -5.28 1.24 -16.61
N GLU A 38 -4.64 0.20 -16.05
CA GLU A 38 -5.20 -1.15 -16.00
C GLU A 38 -6.41 -1.24 -15.06
N LEU A 39 -6.43 -0.43 -13.99
CA LEU A 39 -7.54 -0.37 -13.04
C LEU A 39 -8.62 0.67 -13.39
N ALA A 40 -8.54 1.35 -14.52
CA ALA A 40 -9.46 2.46 -14.85
C ALA A 40 -10.94 2.05 -14.89
N GLY A 41 -11.24 0.77 -15.13
CA GLY A 41 -12.61 0.24 -15.10
C GLY A 41 -13.07 -0.28 -13.74
N VAL A 42 -12.22 -0.26 -12.72
CA VAL A 42 -12.55 -0.72 -11.37
C VAL A 42 -13.28 0.40 -10.64
N VAL A 43 -14.56 0.16 -10.36
CA VAL A 43 -15.44 1.09 -9.65
C VAL A 43 -15.88 0.47 -8.34
N ASP A 44 -15.91 1.30 -7.30
CA ASP A 44 -16.55 0.95 -6.05
C ASP A 44 -18.06 1.21 -6.17
N LEU A 45 -18.83 0.12 -6.20
CA LEU A 45 -20.28 0.19 -6.32
C LEU A 45 -20.97 0.55 -5.00
N GLY A 46 -20.22 0.63 -3.90
CA GLY A 46 -20.78 0.65 -2.56
C GLY A 46 -21.42 -0.70 -2.20
N GLY A 47 -21.40 -1.03 -0.92
CA GLY A 47 -22.02 -2.25 -0.40
C GLY A 47 -22.91 -1.96 0.81
N GLN A 48 -23.89 -2.84 1.05
CA GLN A 48 -24.67 -2.84 2.29
C GLN A 48 -23.98 -3.62 3.44
N GLY A 49 -22.74 -4.05 3.21
CA GLY A 49 -21.94 -4.75 4.22
C GLY A 49 -21.41 -3.82 5.31
N PRO A 50 -20.59 -4.36 6.23
CA PRO A 50 -19.90 -3.57 7.23
C PRO A 50 -19.07 -2.44 6.62
N LYS A 51 -18.87 -1.37 7.39
CA LYS A 51 -18.00 -0.25 7.00
C LYS A 51 -16.57 -0.75 6.83
N LEU A 52 -15.94 -0.38 5.71
CA LEU A 52 -14.53 -0.61 5.47
C LEU A 52 -13.74 0.54 6.09
N VAL A 53 -12.76 0.24 6.95
CA VAL A 53 -11.78 1.22 7.43
C VAL A 53 -10.52 1.07 6.59
N SER A 54 -10.13 2.13 5.89
CA SER A 54 -8.90 2.14 5.12
C SER A 54 -7.71 2.17 6.08
N THR A 55 -6.76 1.26 5.89
CA THR A 55 -5.48 1.30 6.61
C THR A 55 -4.58 2.44 6.14
N VAL A 56 -4.77 2.92 4.91
CA VAL A 56 -4.02 4.06 4.36
C VAL A 56 -4.38 5.36 5.07
N THR A 57 -5.67 5.58 5.36
CA THR A 57 -6.15 6.83 5.98
C THR A 57 -6.48 6.68 7.46
N GLY A 58 -6.68 5.47 7.96
CA GLY A 58 -7.20 5.19 9.30
C GLY A 58 -8.68 5.56 9.48
N LEU A 59 -9.41 5.84 8.40
CA LEU A 59 -10.81 6.30 8.42
C LEU A 59 -11.73 5.34 7.67
N GLU A 60 -13.03 5.42 7.95
CA GLU A 60 -14.04 4.74 7.13
C GLU A 60 -13.93 5.20 5.67
N ALA A 61 -13.98 4.25 4.74
CA ALA A 61 -13.98 4.52 3.32
C ALA A 61 -15.36 5.01 2.89
N GLU A 62 -15.37 6.17 2.24
CA GLU A 62 -16.58 6.71 1.63
C GLU A 62 -17.00 5.86 0.42
N PRO A 63 -18.31 5.70 0.17
CA PRO A 63 -18.79 5.03 -1.03
C PRO A 63 -18.20 5.66 -2.30
N GLY A 64 -17.63 4.84 -3.17
CA GLY A 64 -17.01 5.30 -4.42
C GLY A 64 -15.53 5.65 -4.28
N ALA A 65 -14.96 5.66 -3.07
CA ALA A 65 -13.59 6.10 -2.84
C ALA A 65 -12.53 5.06 -3.28
N LEU A 66 -12.91 3.78 -3.45
CA LEU A 66 -12.00 2.67 -3.74
C LEU A 66 -11.74 2.48 -5.25
N GLU A 67 -11.44 3.57 -5.95
CA GLU A 67 -11.10 3.59 -7.38
C GLU A 67 -9.61 3.31 -7.65
N ALA A 68 -9.20 3.28 -8.93
CA ALA A 68 -7.83 3.04 -9.37
C ALA A 68 -6.78 3.88 -8.61
N GLY A 69 -7.10 5.16 -8.35
CA GLY A 69 -6.20 6.05 -7.61
C GLY A 69 -6.01 5.65 -6.14
N TYR A 70 -7.06 5.11 -5.50
CA TYR A 70 -6.96 4.59 -4.15
C TYR A 70 -6.07 3.36 -4.09
N TRP A 71 -6.23 2.42 -5.02
CA TRP A 71 -5.42 1.19 -5.03
C TRP A 71 -3.93 1.47 -5.29
N TYR A 72 -3.60 2.46 -6.12
CA TYR A 72 -2.22 2.92 -6.22
C TYR A 72 -1.72 3.55 -4.91
N ARG A 73 -2.52 4.40 -4.25
CA ARG A 73 -2.14 4.96 -2.94
C ARG A 73 -1.90 3.85 -1.91
N ASN A 74 -2.74 2.82 -1.86
CA ASN A 74 -2.55 1.68 -0.97
C ASN A 74 -1.24 0.92 -1.24
N LEU A 75 -0.83 0.79 -2.51
CA LEU A 75 0.47 0.21 -2.87
C LEU A 75 1.64 1.11 -2.46
N ARG A 76 1.48 2.44 -2.54
CA ARG A 76 2.56 3.42 -2.38
C ARG A 76 2.76 3.89 -0.95
N GLU A 77 1.69 4.06 -0.20
CA GLU A 77 1.69 4.60 1.15
C GLU A 77 1.81 3.50 2.19
N PRO A 78 2.30 3.80 3.41
CA PRO A 78 2.24 2.88 4.53
C PRO A 78 0.82 2.35 4.77
N VAL A 79 0.76 1.10 5.23
CA VAL A 79 -0.46 0.43 5.73
C VAL A 79 -0.59 0.68 7.21
#